data_AF-A0A954XJF2-F1
#
_entry.id   AF-A0A954XJF2-F1
#
_cell.length_a   1.000
_cell.length_b   1.000
_cell.length_c   1.000
_cell.angle_alpha   90.00
_cell.angle_beta   90.00
_cell.angle_gamma   90.00
#
_symmetry.space_group_name_H-M   'P 1'
#
loop_
_entity.id
_entity.type
_entity.pdbx_description
1 polymer ?
#
loop_
_entity_poly.entity_id
_entity_poly.type
_entity_poly.pdbx_seq_one_letter_code
_entity_poly.pdbx_strand_id
1 'polypeptide(L)'
;MNSSSRREFTRQFGAATVAAFSLNSITAAQDDVPRRPPLKIGQIGTRHAHASKLSVYRDSPDYEVVGVVEPDSPQRQLASRQPVYRDLPWMTQEQLLN
;
A
#
# COMPACT_ATOMS: atom_id res chain seq x y z
N MET A 1 -22.46 -26.48 -43.87
CA MET A 1 -22.33 -26.28 -42.41
C MET A 1 -21.66 -24.93 -42.22
N ASN A 2 -22.41 -23.88 -41.91
CA ASN A 2 -21.87 -22.53 -41.75
C ASN A 2 -21.11 -22.46 -40.42
N SER A 3 -19.80 -22.23 -40.47
CA SER A 3 -19.00 -21.95 -39.29
C SER A 3 -19.08 -20.45 -38.98
N SER A 4 -20.03 -20.03 -38.16
CA SER A 4 -19.96 -18.69 -37.56
C SER A 4 -18.71 -18.63 -36.68
N SER A 5 -17.79 -17.72 -36.98
CA SER A 5 -16.52 -17.66 -36.23
C SER A 5 -16.71 -16.91 -34.91
N ARG A 6 -15.92 -17.25 -33.88
CA ARG A 6 -15.89 -16.52 -32.59
C ARG A 6 -15.66 -15.01 -32.75
N ARG A 7 -15.02 -14.61 -33.85
CA ARG A 7 -14.74 -13.23 -34.22
C ARG A 7 -15.97 -12.49 -34.76
N GLU A 8 -16.92 -13.18 -35.37
CA GLU A 8 -18.20 -12.59 -35.79
C GLU A 8 -19.13 -12.38 -34.60
N PHE A 9 -19.17 -13.33 -33.67
CA PHE A 9 -19.95 -13.21 -32.43
C PHE A 9 -19.52 -12.00 -31.58
N THR A 10 -18.22 -11.78 -31.43
CA THR A 10 -17.68 -10.63 -30.67
C THR A 10 -17.90 -9.28 -31.37
N ARG A 11 -17.93 -9.24 -32.72
CA ARG A 11 -18.29 -8.03 -33.46
C ARG A 11 -19.79 -7.69 -33.37
N GLN A 12 -20.66 -8.70 -33.38
CA GLN A 12 -22.10 -8.49 -33.37
C GLN A 12 -22.65 -8.10 -31.99
N PHE A 13 -22.01 -8.57 -30.91
CA PHE A 13 -22.40 -8.23 -29.53
C PHE A 13 -21.59 -7.09 -28.89
N GLY A 14 -20.45 -6.68 -29.48
CA GLY A 14 -19.64 -5.57 -28.96
C GLY A 14 -20.20 -4.17 -29.23
N ALA A 15 -21.19 -4.03 -30.11
CA ALA A 15 -21.74 -2.74 -30.54
C ALA A 15 -23.03 -2.31 -29.80
N ALA A 16 -23.50 -3.05 -28.79
CA ALA A 16 -24.80 -2.82 -28.15
C ALA A 16 -24.76 -2.22 -26.74
N THR A 17 -23.61 -1.76 -26.22
CA THR A 17 -23.49 -1.20 -24.85
C THR A 17 -22.96 0.24 -24.77
N VAL A 18 -22.92 0.98 -25.89
CA VAL A 18 -22.38 2.36 -25.90
C VAL A 18 -23.47 3.42 -25.62
N ALA A 19 -24.76 3.08 -25.56
CA ALA A 19 -25.85 4.07 -25.53
C ALA A 19 -26.58 4.23 -24.18
N ALA A 20 -26.01 3.82 -23.04
CA ALA A 20 -26.66 3.96 -21.72
C ALA A 20 -25.73 4.40 -20.57
N PHE A 21 -24.56 4.98 -20.86
CA PHE A 21 -23.65 5.53 -19.83
C PHE A 21 -23.56 7.06 -19.85
N SER A 22 -24.40 7.72 -20.63
CA SER A 22 -24.49 9.17 -20.69
C SER A 22 -25.55 9.64 -19.69
N LEU A 23 -25.17 9.92 -18.44
CA LEU A 23 -25.65 11.07 -17.61
C LEU A 23 -25.35 11.01 -16.11
N ASN A 24 -24.71 9.96 -15.57
CA ASN A 24 -24.18 10.08 -14.21
C ASN A 24 -22.71 10.48 -14.28
N SER A 25 -22.49 11.78 -14.46
CA SER A 25 -21.36 12.47 -13.86
C SER A 25 -21.42 12.20 -12.35
N ILE A 26 -20.89 11.06 -11.92
CA ILE A 26 -20.47 10.87 -10.54
C ILE A 26 -19.27 11.79 -10.42
N THR A 27 -19.56 13.03 -10.06
CA THR A 27 -18.58 13.96 -9.52
C THR A 27 -17.91 13.19 -8.39
N ALA A 28 -16.68 12.72 -8.64
CA ALA A 28 -15.81 12.19 -7.61
C ALA A 28 -15.46 13.35 -6.69
N ALA A 29 -16.38 13.68 -5.78
CA ALA A 29 -16.18 14.58 -4.68
C ALA A 29 -16.44 13.76 -3.41
N GLN A 30 -15.52 12.83 -3.13
CA GLN A 30 -15.41 12.18 -1.83
C GLN A 30 -14.21 12.75 -1.05
N ASP A 31 -13.86 14.02 -1.27
CA ASP A 31 -12.73 14.66 -0.58
C ASP A 31 -13.11 15.34 0.74
N ASP A 32 -14.39 15.38 1.10
CA ASP A 32 -14.87 16.18 2.25
C ASP A 32 -15.14 15.37 3.53
N VAL A 33 -14.73 14.09 3.57
CA VAL A 33 -14.62 13.38 4.85
C VAL A 33 -13.26 13.76 5.45
N PRO A 34 -13.21 14.37 6.65
CA PRO A 34 -11.95 14.67 7.30
C PRO A 34 -11.09 13.40 7.35
N ARG A 35 -9.92 13.42 6.71
CA ARG A 35 -9.00 12.27 6.81
C ARG A 35 -8.68 12.06 8.28
N ARG A 36 -8.92 10.83 8.74
CA ARG A 36 -8.49 10.43 10.09
C ARG A 36 -6.97 10.62 10.18
N PRO A 37 -6.45 11.01 11.36
CA PRO A 37 -5.02 11.04 11.55
C PRO A 37 -4.42 9.65 11.26
N PRO A 38 -3.18 9.60 10.74
CA PRO A 38 -2.53 8.33 10.41
C PRO A 38 -2.39 7.45 11.65
N LEU A 39 -2.46 6.13 11.44
CA LEU A 39 -2.24 5.15 12.48
C LEU A 39 -0.75 5.03 12.77
N LYS A 40 -0.37 5.26 14.02
CA LYS A 40 1.01 5.09 14.48
C LYS A 40 1.37 3.60 14.55
N ILE A 41 2.48 3.24 13.94
CA ILE A 41 3.02 1.87 13.96
C ILE A 41 4.53 1.88 14.22
N GLY A 42 5.04 0.82 14.81
CA GLY A 42 6.47 0.55 14.86
C GLY A 42 6.77 -0.90 14.54
N GLN A 43 8.04 -1.19 14.25
CA GLN A 43 8.51 -2.53 13.92
C GLN A 43 9.49 -3.05 14.96
N ILE A 44 9.30 -4.28 15.41
CA ILE A 44 10.26 -5.01 16.24
C ILE A 44 10.86 -6.13 15.41
N GLY A 45 12.19 -6.11 15.27
CA GLY A 45 12.98 -7.06 14.49
C GLY A 45 13.19 -6.65 13.03
N THR A 46 14.37 -6.99 12.49
CA THR A 46 14.79 -6.62 11.13
C THR A 46 15.37 -7.78 10.32
N ARG A 47 15.59 -8.95 10.94
CA ARG A 47 16.35 -10.07 10.37
C ARG A 47 15.65 -10.77 9.19
N HIS A 48 14.34 -10.92 9.21
CA HIS A 48 13.62 -11.62 8.15
C HIS A 48 13.47 -10.71 6.93
N ALA A 49 13.60 -11.28 5.72
CA ALA A 49 13.49 -10.50 4.48
C ALA A 49 12.18 -9.70 4.36
N HIS A 50 11.08 -10.19 4.95
CA HIS A 50 9.80 -9.50 4.97
C HIS A 50 9.72 -8.30 5.91
N ALA A 51 10.71 -8.08 6.78
CA ALA A 51 10.82 -6.86 7.58
C ALA A 51 10.95 -5.60 6.70
N SER A 52 11.35 -5.75 5.43
CA SER A 52 11.34 -4.66 4.45
C SER A 52 9.95 -4.18 4.05
N LYS A 53 8.87 -4.92 4.37
CA LYS A 53 7.48 -4.48 4.14
C LYS A 53 7.14 -3.17 4.86
N LEU A 54 7.97 -2.74 5.81
CA LEU A 54 7.94 -1.41 6.39
C LEU A 54 7.88 -0.29 5.32
N SER A 55 8.48 -0.48 4.14
CA SER A 55 8.42 0.49 3.04
C SER A 55 6.99 0.78 2.59
N VAL A 56 6.13 -0.24 2.51
CA VAL A 56 4.72 -0.10 2.11
C VAL A 56 3.97 0.81 3.08
N TYR A 57 4.27 0.72 4.37
CA TYR A 57 3.67 1.59 5.37
C TYR A 57 4.23 3.01 5.32
N ARG A 58 5.51 3.19 5.00
CA ARG A 58 6.10 4.52 4.81
C ARG A 58 5.53 5.26 3.60
N ASP A 59 5.15 4.52 2.56
CA ASP A 59 4.59 5.08 1.32
C ASP A 59 3.07 5.34 1.43
N SER A 60 2.43 4.92 2.53
CA SER A 60 0.98 5.08 2.73
C SER A 60 0.66 6.31 3.58
N PRO A 61 -0.29 7.17 3.17
CA PRO A 61 -0.76 8.29 3.98
C PRO A 61 -1.58 7.85 5.20
N ASP A 62 -1.95 6.57 5.29
CA ASP A 62 -2.78 6.04 6.38
C ASP A 62 -1.97 5.69 7.63
N TYR A 63 -0.63 5.66 7.53
CA TYR A 63 0.26 5.20 8.58
C TYR A 63 1.38 6.19 8.88
N GLU A 64 1.78 6.22 10.15
CA GLU A 64 2.96 6.93 10.62
C GLU A 64 3.91 5.91 11.27
N VAL A 65 5.07 5.66 10.64
CA VAL A 65 6.08 4.76 11.23
C VAL A 65 6.88 5.53 12.28
N VAL A 66 6.63 5.25 13.55
CA VAL A 66 7.20 6.01 14.67
C VAL A 66 8.59 5.54 15.09
N GLY A 67 8.98 4.31 14.78
CA GLY A 67 10.29 3.79 15.14
C GLY A 67 10.50 2.31 14.86
N VAL A 68 11.73 1.86 15.07
CA VAL A 68 12.17 0.47 14.86
C VAL A 68 12.98 -0.01 16.06
N VAL A 69 12.76 -1.26 16.46
CA VAL A 69 13.48 -1.94 17.53
C VAL A 69 14.25 -3.11 16.95
N GLU A 70 15.55 -3.17 17.22
CA GLU A 70 16.40 -4.33 16.91
C GLU A 70 17.40 -4.52 18.05
N PRO A 71 17.15 -5.41 19.02
CA PRO A 71 18.01 -5.55 20.20
C PRO A 71 19.41 -6.08 19.86
N ASP A 72 19.57 -6.82 18.75
CA ASP A 72 20.87 -7.33 18.33
C ASP A 72 21.69 -6.22 17.64
N SER A 73 22.77 -5.77 18.28
CA SER A 73 23.59 -4.66 17.78
C SER A 73 24.21 -4.92 16.39
N PRO A 74 24.80 -6.10 16.10
CA PRO A 74 25.26 -6.43 14.75
C PRO A 74 24.14 -6.34 13.70
N GLN A 75 22.97 -6.92 13.98
CA GLN A 75 21.81 -6.86 13.08
C GLN A 75 21.31 -5.42 12.90
N ARG A 76 21.27 -4.61 13.97
CA ARG A 76 20.90 -3.19 13.92
C ARG A 76 21.85 -2.40 13.01
N GLN A 77 23.15 -2.65 13.08
CA GLN A 77 24.15 -1.99 12.23
C GLN A 77 24.01 -2.39 10.75
N LEU A 78 23.63 -3.64 10.46
CA LEU A 78 23.33 -4.07 9.10
C LEU A 78 22.03 -3.45 8.59
N ALA A 79 21.00 -3.41 9.43
CA ALA A 79 19.71 -2.83 9.11
C ALA A 79 19.81 -1.32 8.88
N SER A 80 20.55 -0.57 9.71
CA SER A 80 20.68 0.90 9.58
C SER A 80 21.26 1.38 8.24
N ARG A 81 21.92 0.50 7.50
CA ARG A 81 22.43 0.77 6.14
C ARG A 81 21.37 0.60 5.06
N GLN A 82 20.24 -0.03 5.35
CA GLN A 82 19.19 -0.29 4.38
C GLN A 82 18.30 0.96 4.24
N PRO A 83 17.92 1.35 3.00
CA PRO A 83 17.10 2.55 2.76
C PRO A 83 15.76 2.57 3.51
N VAL A 84 15.17 1.40 3.75
CA VAL A 84 13.86 1.26 4.41
C VAL A 84 13.86 1.77 5.86
N TYR A 85 15.02 1.76 6.54
CA TYR A 85 15.16 2.19 7.93
C TYR A 85 15.79 3.58 8.08
N ARG A 86 16.06 4.27 6.96
CA ARG A 86 16.67 5.60 6.99
C ARG A 86 15.74 6.59 7.70
N ASP A 87 16.33 7.47 8.50
CA ASP A 87 15.66 8.54 9.24
C ASP A 87 14.57 8.05 10.23
N LEU A 88 14.53 6.76 10.53
CA LEU A 88 13.67 6.21 11.57
C LEU A 88 14.40 6.19 12.92
N PRO A 89 13.72 6.56 14.02
CA PRO A 89 14.27 6.40 15.35
C PRO A 89 14.52 4.92 15.68
N TRP A 90 15.71 4.64 16.20
CA TRP A 90 16.00 3.35 16.83
C TRP A 90 15.60 3.41 18.29
N MET A 91 14.65 2.57 18.68
CA MET A 91 14.06 2.56 20.02
C MET A 91 14.43 1.29 20.79
N THR A 92 14.26 1.31 22.11
CA THR A 92 14.07 0.09 22.89
C THR A 92 12.63 -0.41 22.73
N GLN A 93 12.39 -1.66 23.11
CA GLN A 93 11.03 -2.21 23.08
C GLN A 93 10.10 -1.41 24.02
N GLU A 94 10.59 -1.01 25.19
CA GLU A 94 9.84 -0.26 26.18
C GLU A 94 9.44 1.11 25.65
N GLN A 95 10.33 1.80 24.94
CA GLN A 95 10.05 3.09 24.30
C GLN A 95 9.00 2.99 23.18
N LEU A 96 8.91 1.85 22.50
CA LEU A 96 7.93 1.69 21.42
C LEU A 96 6.54 1.34 21.96
N LEU A 97 6.46 0.66 23.10
CA LEU A 97 5.22 0.10 23.63
C LEU A 97 4.53 0.98 24.69
N ASN A 98 5.08 2.14 25.06
CA ASN A 98 4.55 3.06 26.09
C ASN A 98 4.70 4.53 25.67
#